data_AF-A0A6N3GCI1-F1
#
_entry.id   AF-A0A6N3GCI1-F1
#
_cell.length_a   1.000
_cell.length_b   1.000
_cell.length_c   1.000
_cell.angle_alpha   90.00
_cell.angle_beta   90.00
_cell.angle_gamma   90.00
#
_symmetry.space_group_name_H-M   'P 1'
#
loop_
_entity.id
_entity.type
_entity.pdbx_description
1 polymer ?
#
loop_
_entity_poly.entity_id
_entity_poly.type
_entity_poly.pdbx_seq_one_letter_code
_entity_poly.pdbx_strand_id
1 'polypeptide(L)'
;MRQRTIVCPVIQNDGEYLLCKMASDRGVFPGQWALPGGGIEPGETIETALRREIMEELGDKLLITDIKPWTFRDDVRKKTYPDGTTEDIYMIYLIFDCVSTNRVITYNEEFQDVMWVSPEKIKYMDLNEATSITFAQKGML
;
A
#
# COMPACT_ATOMS: atom_id res chain seq x y z
N MET A 1 4.46 14.67 -17.67
CA MET A 1 4.75 13.52 -16.80
C MET A 1 4.60 13.97 -15.37
N ARG A 2 3.56 13.49 -14.70
CA ARG A 2 3.31 13.78 -13.29
C ARG A 2 4.29 12.97 -12.44
N GLN A 3 4.76 13.56 -11.35
CA GLN A 3 5.61 12.89 -10.38
C GLN A 3 4.87 12.77 -9.05
N ARG A 4 5.01 11.65 -8.34
CA ARG A 4 4.41 11.46 -7.02
C ARG A 4 5.34 10.67 -6.10
N THR A 5 5.58 11.17 -4.90
CA THR A 5 6.21 10.37 -3.84
C THR A 5 5.13 9.65 -3.07
N ILE A 6 5.27 8.33 -2.95
CA ILE A 6 4.31 7.42 -2.34
C ILE A 6 4.89 6.88 -1.05
N VAL A 7 4.10 6.86 0.02
CA VAL A 7 4.44 6.22 1.29
C VAL A 7 3.68 4.91 1.39
N CYS A 8 4.39 3.81 1.63
CA CYS A 8 3.82 2.47 1.59
C CYS A 8 4.16 1.71 2.88
N PRO A 9 3.19 1.46 3.78
CA PRO A 9 3.43 0.70 4.99
C PRO A 9 3.28 -0.80 4.72
N VAL A 10 4.31 -1.57 5.08
CA VAL A 10 4.25 -3.02 5.21
C VAL A 10 3.90 -3.33 6.66
N ILE A 11 2.59 -3.48 6.92
CA ILE A 11 2.05 -3.63 8.28
C ILE A 11 2.04 -5.10 8.68
N GLN A 12 2.73 -5.41 9.78
CA GLN A 12 2.79 -6.72 10.40
C GLN A 12 2.04 -6.74 11.74
N ASN A 13 1.41 -7.88 12.04
CA ASN A 13 0.90 -8.22 13.36
C ASN A 13 0.91 -9.73 13.55
N ASP A 14 1.50 -10.22 14.65
CA ASP A 14 1.54 -11.65 15.01
C ASP A 14 2.03 -12.57 13.87
N GLY A 15 3.04 -12.11 13.12
CA GLY A 15 3.66 -12.87 12.03
C GLY A 15 2.96 -12.76 10.68
N GLU A 16 1.80 -12.13 10.60
CA GLU A 16 1.04 -11.95 9.37
C GLU A 16 1.08 -10.51 8.87
N TYR A 17 0.87 -10.34 7.57
CA TYR A 17 0.96 -9.06 6.86
C TYR A 17 -0.40 -8.64 6.32
N LEU A 18 -0.75 -7.37 6.48
CA LEU A 18 -1.99 -6.82 5.95
C LEU A 18 -1.89 -6.64 4.44
N LEU A 19 -2.88 -7.18 3.72
CA LEU A 19 -3.12 -6.92 2.31
C LEU A 19 -4.52 -6.35 2.12
N CYS A 20 -4.66 -5.45 1.17
CA CYS A 20 -5.92 -4.83 0.80
C CYS A 20 -6.27 -5.20 -0.64
N LYS A 21 -7.49 -5.68 -0.88
CA LYS A 21 -7.97 -6.01 -2.22
C LYS A 21 -8.52 -4.75 -2.87
N MET A 22 -7.86 -4.28 -3.92
CA MET A 22 -8.25 -3.06 -4.62
C MET A 22 -9.66 -3.18 -5.19
N ALA A 23 -10.46 -2.12 -5.09
CA ALA A 23 -11.77 -2.05 -5.71
C ALA A 23 -11.68 -2.29 -7.23
N SER A 24 -12.72 -2.90 -7.81
CA SER A 24 -12.71 -3.34 -9.21
C SER A 24 -12.87 -2.22 -10.24
N ASP A 25 -13.30 -1.03 -9.80
CA ASP A 25 -13.69 0.10 -10.64
C ASP A 25 -12.65 1.25 -10.65
N ARG A 26 -11.55 1.12 -9.91
CA ARG A 26 -10.58 2.20 -9.67
C ARG A 26 -9.16 1.70 -9.44
N GLY A 27 -8.20 2.62 -9.50
CA GLY A 27 -6.79 2.33 -9.26
C GLY A 27 -6.06 1.75 -10.48
N VAL A 28 -4.80 1.35 -10.29
CA VAL A 28 -3.92 0.81 -11.35
C VAL A 28 -4.07 -0.72 -11.48
N PHE A 29 -4.59 -1.40 -10.46
CA PHE A 29 -4.64 -2.86 -10.37
C PHE A 29 -6.00 -3.36 -9.85
N PRO A 30 -7.06 -3.35 -10.68
CA PRO A 30 -8.41 -3.67 -10.24
C PRO A 30 -8.53 -5.11 -9.72
N GLY A 31 -9.04 -5.30 -8.51
CA GLY A 31 -9.31 -6.61 -7.92
C GLY A 31 -8.11 -7.38 -7.39
N GLN A 32 -6.88 -6.89 -7.61
CA GLN A 32 -5.66 -7.51 -7.10
C GLN A 32 -5.40 -7.11 -5.64
N TRP A 33 -4.65 -7.95 -4.93
CA TRP A 33 -4.18 -7.66 -3.57
C TRP A 33 -2.97 -6.74 -3.59
N ALA A 34 -2.98 -5.75 -2.73
CA ALA A 34 -2.00 -4.69 -2.68
C ALA A 34 -1.57 -4.38 -1.24
N LEU A 35 -0.37 -3.81 -1.12
CA LEU A 35 -0.05 -2.98 0.05
C LEU A 35 -0.85 -1.67 -0.01
N PRO A 36 -1.30 -1.16 1.14
CA PRO A 36 -1.89 0.17 1.25
C PRO A 36 -0.86 1.28 0.97
N GLY A 37 -1.33 2.51 0.89
CA GLY A 37 -0.51 3.71 0.86
C GLY A 37 -0.81 4.65 -0.30
N GLY A 38 -0.45 5.91 -0.09
CA GLY A 38 -0.75 6.98 -1.03
C GLY A 38 0.31 8.07 -1.07
N GLY A 39 -0.09 9.24 -1.58
CA GLY A 39 0.84 10.31 -1.91
C GLY A 39 1.14 11.22 -0.73
N ILE A 40 2.36 11.75 -0.69
CA ILE A 40 2.68 12.84 0.25
C ILE A 40 2.08 14.14 -0.26
N GLU A 41 1.38 14.87 0.61
CA GLU A 41 0.82 16.18 0.30
C GLU A 41 1.76 17.34 0.66
N PRO A 42 1.63 18.53 0.03
CA PRO A 42 2.48 19.67 0.34
C PRO A 42 2.40 20.08 1.82
N GLY A 43 3.55 20.18 2.47
CA GLY A 43 3.67 20.58 3.88
C GLY A 43 3.64 19.41 4.88
N GLU A 44 3.42 18.18 4.42
CA GLU A 44 3.52 17.00 5.29
C GLU A 44 4.97 16.52 5.44
N THR A 45 5.29 15.97 6.61
CA THR A 45 6.45 15.08 6.72
C THR A 45 6.09 13.70 6.14
N ILE A 46 7.10 12.92 5.76
CA ILE A 46 6.88 11.58 5.19
C ILE A 46 6.09 10.68 6.15
N GLU A 47 6.42 10.71 7.46
CA GLU A 47 5.69 9.92 8.46
C GLU A 47 4.28 10.46 8.71
N THR A 48 4.09 11.79 8.67
CA THR A 48 2.74 12.39 8.75
C THR A 48 1.86 11.88 7.62
N ALA A 49 2.36 11.89 6.38
CA ALA A 49 1.64 11.33 5.23
C ALA A 49 1.35 9.84 5.43
N LEU A 50 2.33 9.04 5.87
CA LEU A 50 2.15 7.60 6.09
C LEU A 50 1.04 7.32 7.11
N ARG A 51 1.00 8.08 8.21
CA ARG A 51 -0.04 7.93 9.25
C ARG A 51 -1.41 8.40 8.76
N ARG A 52 -1.47 9.47 7.97
CA ARG A 52 -2.72 9.93 7.33
C ARG A 52 -3.27 8.86 6.39
N GLU A 53 -2.45 8.33 5.49
CA GLU A 53 -2.87 7.28 4.56
C GLU A 53 -3.37 6.03 5.30
N ILE A 54 -2.66 5.58 6.35
CA ILE A 54 -3.13 4.47 7.20
C ILE A 54 -4.51 4.78 7.81
N MET A 55 -4.71 5.99 8.33
CA MET A 55 -5.98 6.39 8.93
C MET A 55 -7.11 6.48 7.89
N GLU A 56 -6.86 7.07 6.72
CA GLU A 56 -7.84 7.27 5.66
C GLU A 56 -8.24 5.94 5.01
N GLU A 57 -7.28 5.05 4.78
CA GLU A 57 -7.49 3.80 4.06
C GLU A 57 -7.87 2.63 4.98
N LEU A 58 -7.42 2.61 6.23
CA LEU A 58 -7.54 1.45 7.15
C LEU A 58 -8.25 1.78 8.48
N GLY A 59 -8.54 3.06 8.73
CA GLY A 59 -9.30 3.53 9.89
C GLY A 59 -8.44 3.95 11.08
N ASP A 60 -9.02 4.80 11.93
CA ASP A 60 -8.40 5.40 13.13
C ASP A 60 -8.17 4.41 14.28
N LYS A 61 -8.85 3.26 14.26
CA LYS A 61 -8.73 2.21 15.28
C LYS A 61 -7.53 1.29 15.08
N LEU A 62 -6.89 1.31 13.91
CA LEU A 62 -5.67 0.55 13.68
C LEU A 62 -4.50 1.24 14.39
N LEU A 63 -3.90 0.55 15.36
CA LEU A 63 -2.85 1.13 16.20
C LEU A 63 -1.47 0.67 15.73
N ILE A 64 -0.70 1.59 15.14
CA ILE A 64 0.69 1.36 14.71
C ILE A 64 1.66 1.76 15.82
N THR A 65 2.50 0.83 16.27
CA THR A 65 3.48 1.05 17.36
C THR A 65 4.91 1.28 16.90
N ASP A 66 5.30 0.73 15.75
CA ASP A 66 6.63 0.91 15.20
C ASP A 66 6.53 1.27 13.72
N ILE A 67 7.31 2.26 13.29
CA ILE A 67 7.40 2.73 11.90
C ILE A 67 8.87 2.97 11.60
N LYS A 68 9.42 2.21 10.65
CA LYS A 68 10.83 2.31 10.25
C LYS A 68 10.94 2.41 8.74
N PRO A 69 11.68 3.41 8.21
CA PRO A 69 12.06 3.39 6.80
C PRO A 69 12.80 2.08 6.49
N TRP A 70 12.38 1.36 5.47
CA TRP A 70 13.01 0.10 5.09
C TRP A 70 13.79 0.23 3.78
N THR A 71 13.12 0.62 2.70
CA THR A 71 13.74 0.76 1.38
C THR A 71 12.97 1.75 0.51
N PHE A 72 13.51 2.05 -0.67
CA PHE A 72 12.85 2.85 -1.68
C PHE A 72 13.16 2.33 -3.08
N ARG A 73 12.32 2.69 -4.04
CA ARG A 73 12.57 2.52 -5.47
C ARG A 73 11.71 3.49 -6.26
N ASP A 74 12.02 3.69 -7.53
CA ASP A 74 11.12 4.35 -8.46
C ASP A 74 10.31 3.35 -9.30
N ASP A 75 9.30 3.86 -10.00
CA ASP A 75 8.48 3.13 -10.96
C ASP A 75 7.78 4.11 -11.92
N VAL A 76 7.39 3.64 -13.10
CA VAL A 76 6.56 4.41 -14.04
C VAL A 76 5.30 3.61 -14.34
N ARG A 77 4.14 4.19 -13.99
CA ARG A 77 2.83 3.57 -14.25
C ARG A 77 1.99 4.44 -15.15
N LYS A 78 1.25 3.79 -16.05
CA LYS A 78 0.24 4.42 -16.89
C LYS A 78 -1.09 4.36 -16.17
N LYS A 79 -1.65 5.51 -15.80
CA LYS A 79 -3.00 5.63 -15.25
C LYS A 79 -3.98 5.90 -16.39
N THR A 80 -5.07 5.16 -16.43
CA THR A 80 -6.19 5.40 -17.35
C THR A 80 -7.32 6.07 -16.57
N TYR A 81 -7.83 7.19 -17.10
CA TYR A 81 -8.93 7.95 -16.51
C TYR A 81 -10.29 7.48 -17.06
N PRO A 82 -11.41 7.81 -16.38
CA PRO A 82 -12.76 7.41 -16.84
C PRO A 82 -13.13 7.89 -18.25
N ASP A 83 -12.51 8.98 -18.73
CA ASP A 83 -12.70 9.51 -20.08
C ASP A 83 -11.85 8.79 -21.15
N GLY A 84 -11.09 7.76 -20.76
CA GLY A 84 -10.21 6.98 -21.63
C GLY A 84 -8.83 7.61 -21.87
N THR A 85 -8.56 8.81 -21.34
CA THR A 85 -7.24 9.41 -21.43
C THR A 85 -6.24 8.65 -20.55
N THR A 86 -4.97 8.65 -20.96
CA THR A 86 -3.90 8.01 -20.20
C THR A 86 -2.82 9.00 -19.84
N GLU A 87 -2.27 8.88 -18.64
CA GLU A 87 -1.13 9.67 -18.17
C GLU A 87 -0.05 8.76 -17.59
N ASP A 88 1.20 9.02 -17.95
CA ASP A 88 2.35 8.39 -17.31
C ASP A 88 2.72 9.14 -16.02
N ILE A 89 2.78 8.38 -14.93
CA ILE A 89 3.09 8.84 -13.60
C ILE A 89 4.42 8.21 -13.17
N TYR A 90 5.42 9.05 -12.93
CA TYR A 90 6.68 8.65 -12.31
C TYR A 90 6.50 8.67 -10.79
N MET A 91 6.79 7.55 -10.14
CA MET A 91 6.57 7.38 -8.71
C MET A 91 7.87 7.05 -8.00
N ILE A 92 8.03 7.60 -6.79
CA ILE A 92 9.07 7.18 -5.84
C ILE A 92 8.33 6.51 -4.68
N TYR A 93 8.52 5.21 -4.51
CA TYR A 93 8.00 4.46 -3.37
C TYR A 93 8.96 4.56 -2.19
N LEU A 94 8.48 5.09 -1.07
CA LEU A 94 9.13 5.05 0.23
C LEU A 94 8.42 3.99 1.07
N ILE A 95 9.10 2.89 1.34
CA ILE A 95 8.49 1.69 1.93
C ILE A 95 8.93 1.59 3.39
N PHE A 96 7.96 1.38 4.27
CA PHE A 96 8.14 1.34 5.71
C PHE A 96 7.82 -0.04 6.26
N ASP A 97 8.65 -0.52 7.19
CA ASP A 97 8.24 -1.61 8.08
C ASP A 97 7.40 -1.02 9.20
N CYS A 98 6.19 -1.57 9.35
CA CYS A 98 5.24 -1.15 10.36
C CYS A 98 4.80 -2.32 11.22
N VAL A 99 4.67 -2.10 12.52
CA VAL A 99 4.08 -3.07 13.45
C VAL A 99 2.82 -2.47 14.05
N SER A 100 1.73 -3.25 14.05
CA SER A 100 0.48 -2.88 14.72
C SER A 100 0.27 -3.70 15.98
N THR A 101 -0.45 -3.14 16.96
CA THR A 101 -0.82 -3.85 18.20
C THR A 101 -2.16 -4.55 18.13
N ASN A 102 -2.96 -4.23 17.13
CA ASN A 102 -4.27 -4.81 16.91
C ASN A 102 -4.51 -5.04 15.42
N ARG A 103 -5.66 -5.65 15.10
CA ARG A 103 -6.10 -5.94 13.73
C ARG A 103 -7.45 -5.29 13.41
N VAL A 104 -7.77 -4.19 14.09
CA VAL A 104 -9.06 -3.51 13.95
C VAL A 104 -8.99 -2.60 12.73
N ILE A 105 -9.57 -3.04 11.61
CA ILE A 105 -9.56 -2.33 10.34
C ILE A 105 -10.97 -1.82 10.02
N THR A 106 -11.05 -0.59 9.50
CA THR A 106 -12.23 -0.07 8.81
C THR A 106 -11.73 0.58 7.53
N TYR A 107 -11.86 -0.12 6.40
CA TYR A 107 -11.32 0.35 5.14
C TYR A 107 -12.31 1.22 4.36
N ASN A 108 -11.76 2.11 3.53
CA ASN A 108 -12.53 3.03 2.69
C ASN A 108 -12.89 2.40 1.32
N GLU A 109 -13.47 3.20 0.43
CA GLU A 109 -13.93 2.80 -0.90
C GLU A 109 -12.81 2.42 -1.89
N GLU A 110 -11.54 2.59 -1.55
CA GLU A 110 -10.41 2.13 -2.37
C GLU A 110 -10.26 0.61 -2.35
N PHE A 111 -10.77 -0.03 -1.30
CA PHE A 111 -10.69 -1.46 -1.09
C PHE A 111 -12.07 -2.11 -1.02
N GLN A 112 -12.13 -3.36 -1.46
CA GLN A 112 -13.33 -4.20 -1.35
C GLN A 112 -13.18 -5.31 -0.31
N ASP A 113 -11.95 -5.55 0.15
CA ASP A 113 -11.64 -6.56 1.15
C ASP A 113 -10.25 -6.28 1.78
N VAL A 114 -10.00 -6.83 2.96
CA VAL A 114 -8.70 -6.79 3.63
C VAL A 114 -8.41 -8.13 4.29
N MET A 115 -7.14 -8.55 4.32
CA MET A 115 -6.75 -9.81 4.90
C MET A 115 -5.37 -9.76 5.54
N TRP A 116 -5.24 -10.39 6.70
CA TRP A 116 -3.95 -10.71 7.30
C TRP A 116 -3.46 -12.04 6.75
N VAL A 117 -2.28 -12.02 6.13
CA VAL A 117 -1.74 -13.15 5.38
C VAL A 117 -0.38 -13.54 5.93
N SER A 118 -0.22 -14.81 6.26
CA SER A 118 1.06 -15.36 6.68
C SER A 118 2.07 -15.41 5.52
N PRO A 119 3.38 -15.29 5.77
CA PRO A 119 4.41 -15.24 4.73
C PRO A 119 4.33 -16.38 3.73
N GLU A 120 4.08 -17.60 4.20
CA GLU A 120 3.97 -18.79 3.35
C GLU A 120 2.77 -18.78 2.40
N LYS A 121 1.75 -17.96 2.70
CA LYS A 121 0.54 -17.79 1.88
C LYS A 121 0.65 -16.66 0.87
N ILE A 122 1.55 -15.68 1.07
CA ILE A 122 1.69 -14.49 0.21
C ILE A 122 1.89 -14.88 -1.27
N LYS A 123 2.70 -15.90 -1.56
CA LYS A 123 2.94 -16.39 -2.93
C LYS A 123 1.75 -16.99 -3.66
N TYR A 124 0.66 -17.29 -2.95
CA TYR A 124 -0.58 -17.81 -3.53
C TYR A 124 -1.64 -16.71 -3.75
N MET A 125 -1.34 -15.48 -3.33
CA MET A 125 -2.22 -14.33 -3.52
C MET A 125 -2.06 -13.78 -4.93
N ASP A 126 -3.17 -13.31 -5.52
CA ASP A 126 -3.14 -12.52 -6.76
C ASP A 126 -2.69 -11.09 -6.43
N LEU A 127 -1.38 -10.93 -6.25
CA LEU A 127 -0.75 -9.66 -5.90
C LEU A 127 -0.60 -8.78 -7.14
N ASN A 128 -0.79 -7.48 -6.95
CA ASN A 128 -0.35 -6.54 -7.96
C ASN A 128 1.18 -6.53 -8.11
N GLU A 129 1.66 -6.01 -9.23
CA GLU A 129 3.09 -6.07 -9.56
C GLU A 129 3.96 -5.32 -8.54
N ALA A 130 3.53 -4.12 -8.10
CA ALA A 130 4.28 -3.31 -7.14
C ALA A 130 4.43 -4.02 -5.78
N THR A 131 3.37 -4.70 -5.33
CA THR A 131 3.34 -5.48 -4.08
C THR A 131 4.18 -6.74 -4.21
N SER A 132 4.12 -7.41 -5.37
CA SER A 132 4.96 -8.57 -5.67
C SER A 132 6.45 -8.23 -5.58
N ILE A 133 6.88 -7.12 -6.20
CA ILE A 133 8.28 -6.68 -6.12
C ILE A 133 8.69 -6.42 -4.66
N THR A 134 7.84 -5.74 -3.89
CA THR A 134 8.11 -5.44 -2.48
C THR A 134 8.28 -6.70 -1.64
N PHE A 135 7.41 -7.71 -1.80
CA PHE A 135 7.54 -8.97 -1.05
C PHE A 135 8.67 -9.87 -1.53
N ALA A 136 9.00 -9.87 -2.82
CA ALA A 136 10.19 -10.54 -3.34
C ALA A 136 11.47 -9.94 -2.72
N GLN A 137 11.55 -8.62 -2.59
CA GLN A 137 12.66 -7.94 -1.91
C GLN A 137 12.72 -8.25 -0.40
N LYS A 138 11.58 -8.55 0.24
CA LYS A 138 11.52 -9.06 1.62
C LYS A 138 11.87 -10.55 1.75
N GLY A 139 12.08 -11.28 0.65
CA GLY A 139 12.31 -12.72 0.67
C GLY A 139 11.07 -13.53 1.03
N MET A 140 9.87 -12.99 0.76
CA MET A 140 8.58 -13.65 1.01
C MET A 140 7.94 -14.24 -0.24
N LEU A 141 8.61 -14.09 -1.40
CA LEU A 141 8.24 -14.67 -2.69
C LEU A 141 9.43 -15.42 -3.29
#